data_AF-A0A094KHR2-F1
#
_entry.id   AF-A0A094KHR2-F1
#
_cell.length_a   1.000
_cell.length_b   1.000
_cell.length_c   1.000
_cell.angle_alpha   90.00
_cell.angle_beta   90.00
_cell.angle_gamma   90.00
#
_symmetry.space_group_name_H-M   'P 1'
#
loop_
_entity.id
_entity.type
_entity.pdbx_description
1 polymer ?
#
loop_
_entity_poly.entity_id
_entity_poly.type
_entity_poly.pdbx_seq_one_letter_code
_entity_poly.pdbx_strand_id
1 'polypeptide(L)'
;HAGDYTDFYSSRQHATNVGIMFRGKENALMPNWLHLPVGYHGRASSVVVSGTPIRNKPPVFGACKRLDIELEMAFFVGPGNKYGEPVPISRAQEHIFGMVLMNDWSARDIQKWEYVPLGPFLSKSFGTTISPWVVTMEALMPFVLPNPVQDPKPLPYLQDKEPYTFDIKLFVAIKGEGMSTPTTICRSNFKHMYWTMKQQLAHHSINGCNLRPGDLLASGTISGPEPESFGSMLELSWNGTKEIPLGSRQSRKFLQDGDEIILTG
;
A
#
# COMPACT_ATOMS: atom_id res chain seq x y z
N HIS A 1 -15.06 -11.59 2.54
CA HIS A 1 -13.76 -12.29 2.52
C HIS A 1 -13.21 -12.20 1.10
N ALA A 2 -11.95 -11.82 0.94
CA ALA A 2 -11.28 -11.82 -0.36
C ALA A 2 -10.85 -13.26 -0.73
N GLY A 3 -10.91 -13.61 -2.02
CA GLY A 3 -10.41 -14.89 -2.52
C GLY A 3 -8.89 -14.94 -2.44
N ASP A 4 -8.24 -14.06 -3.19
CA ASP A 4 -6.83 -13.73 -3.12
C ASP A 4 -6.62 -12.26 -2.73
N TYR A 5 -5.45 -11.98 -2.15
CA TYR A 5 -4.97 -10.62 -1.86
C TYR A 5 -3.59 -10.47 -2.47
N THR A 6 -3.40 -9.45 -3.31
CA THR A 6 -2.10 -9.06 -3.87
C THR A 6 -1.78 -7.64 -3.46
N ASP A 7 -0.54 -7.42 -3.05
CA ASP A 7 -0.03 -6.11 -2.68
C ASP A 7 1.00 -5.65 -3.70
N PHE A 8 0.77 -4.48 -4.29
CA PHE A 8 1.69 -3.88 -5.26
C PHE A 8 2.72 -2.97 -4.56
N TYR A 9 3.63 -2.40 -5.34
CA TYR A 9 4.68 -1.53 -4.84
C TYR A 9 4.80 -0.26 -5.69
N SER A 10 3.67 0.40 -5.94
CA SER A 10 3.52 1.31 -7.08
C SER A 10 3.81 2.79 -6.80
N SER A 11 4.18 3.15 -5.58
CA SER A 11 4.57 4.51 -5.20
C SER A 11 6.08 4.72 -5.43
N ARG A 12 6.42 5.61 -6.36
CA ARG A 12 7.84 5.88 -6.69
C ARG A 12 8.60 6.46 -5.51
N GLN A 13 7.97 7.37 -4.76
CA GLN A 13 8.62 7.99 -3.61
C GLN A 13 8.86 6.96 -2.51
N HIS A 14 7.88 6.11 -2.22
CA HIS A 14 8.03 5.06 -1.22
C HIS A 14 9.16 4.10 -1.59
N ALA A 15 9.16 3.60 -2.84
CA ALA A 15 10.22 2.74 -3.35
C ALA A 15 11.61 3.38 -3.28
N THR A 16 11.68 4.67 -3.60
CA THR A 16 12.92 5.45 -3.52
C THR A 16 13.38 5.64 -2.07
N ASN A 17 12.48 6.00 -1.15
CA ASN A 17 12.79 6.21 0.27
C ASN A 17 13.34 4.94 0.91
N VAL A 18 12.63 3.82 0.76
CA VAL A 18 13.08 2.51 1.24
C VAL A 18 14.42 2.16 0.59
N GLY A 19 14.55 2.34 -0.72
CA GLY A 19 15.79 2.14 -1.45
C GLY A 19 16.98 2.92 -0.87
N ILE A 20 16.80 4.21 -0.60
CA ILE A 20 17.84 5.05 0.00
C ILE A 20 18.27 4.49 1.36
N MET A 21 17.32 4.11 2.22
CA MET A 21 17.62 3.60 3.56
C MET A 21 18.39 2.27 3.55
N PHE A 22 18.20 1.43 2.54
CA PHE A 22 18.78 0.08 2.50
C PHE A 22 19.93 -0.10 1.51
N ARG A 23 19.97 0.67 0.42
CA ARG A 23 20.93 0.51 -0.69
C ARG A 23 21.66 1.82 -1.05
N GLY A 24 21.29 2.93 -0.41
CA GLY A 24 21.84 4.25 -0.70
C GLY A 24 21.14 4.93 -1.89
N LYS A 25 21.40 6.23 -2.04
CA LYS A 25 20.71 7.11 -2.99
C LYS A 25 20.90 6.72 -4.45
N GLU A 26 22.09 6.24 -4.80
CA GLU A 26 22.44 5.88 -6.18
C GLU A 26 21.73 4.60 -6.65
N ASN A 27 21.35 3.71 -5.71
CA ASN A 27 20.75 2.40 -5.99
C ASN A 27 19.35 2.27 -5.40
N ALA A 28 18.64 3.40 -5.29
CA ALA A 28 17.36 3.46 -4.58
C ALA A 28 16.29 2.59 -5.27
N LEU A 29 16.07 2.77 -6.57
CA LEU A 29 15.15 1.94 -7.33
C LEU A 29 15.88 0.72 -7.92
N MET A 30 15.28 -0.46 -7.76
CA MET A 30 15.73 -1.65 -8.47
C MET A 30 15.44 -1.50 -9.98
N PRO A 31 16.27 -2.07 -10.87
CA PRO A 31 16.15 -1.86 -12.31
C PRO A 31 14.76 -2.14 -12.88
N ASN A 32 14.07 -3.16 -12.37
CA ASN A 32 12.75 -3.59 -12.84
C ASN A 32 11.60 -2.65 -12.45
N TRP A 33 11.77 -1.80 -11.44
CA TRP A 33 10.67 -1.07 -10.81
C TRP A 33 9.96 -0.10 -11.78
N LEU A 34 10.71 0.51 -12.70
CA LEU A 34 10.16 1.41 -13.73
C LEU A 34 9.63 0.67 -14.97
N HIS A 35 9.76 -0.65 -15.04
CA HIS A 35 9.36 -1.44 -16.21
C HIS A 35 8.10 -2.26 -15.99
N LEU A 36 7.75 -2.57 -14.74
CA LEU A 36 6.52 -3.28 -14.36
C LEU A 36 6.04 -2.88 -12.96
N PRO A 37 4.73 -2.96 -12.68
CA PRO A 37 4.20 -2.77 -11.34
C PRO A 37 4.54 -3.99 -10.47
N VAL A 38 5.69 -3.91 -9.77
CA VAL A 38 6.13 -4.97 -8.85
C VAL A 38 5.04 -5.21 -7.80
N GLY A 39 4.79 -6.48 -7.46
CA GLY A 39 3.88 -6.89 -6.41
C GLY A 39 4.16 -8.30 -5.91
N TYR A 40 3.48 -8.69 -4.83
CA TYR A 40 3.59 -10.00 -4.21
C TYR A 40 2.23 -10.48 -3.70
N HIS A 41 2.09 -11.79 -3.52
CA HIS A 41 0.88 -12.36 -2.92
C HIS A 41 0.85 -12.06 -1.43
N GLY A 42 -0.18 -11.32 -1.00
CA GLY A 42 -0.49 -11.07 0.40
C GLY A 42 -1.24 -12.25 1.03
N ARG A 43 -1.68 -12.08 2.29
CA ARG A 43 -2.41 -13.11 3.02
C ARG A 43 -3.88 -12.75 3.19
N ALA A 44 -4.75 -13.31 2.36
CA ALA A 44 -6.19 -13.04 2.41
C ALA A 44 -6.85 -13.37 3.77
N SER A 45 -6.40 -14.42 4.47
CA SER A 45 -7.01 -14.84 5.74
C SER A 45 -6.84 -13.86 6.90
N SER A 46 -5.87 -12.94 6.82
CA SER A 46 -5.58 -11.94 7.84
C SER A 46 -6.07 -10.53 7.47
N VAL A 47 -6.84 -10.41 6.38
CA VAL A 47 -7.55 -9.18 6.04
C VAL A 47 -8.77 -9.05 6.95
N VAL A 48 -8.76 -8.01 7.79
CA VAL A 48 -9.79 -7.73 8.79
C VAL A 48 -10.43 -6.37 8.57
N VAL A 49 -11.66 -6.20 9.06
CA VAL A 49 -12.39 -4.94 8.95
C VAL A 49 -11.89 -3.92 9.97
N SER A 50 -11.97 -2.63 9.63
CA SER A 50 -11.73 -1.50 10.54
C SER A 50 -12.36 -1.71 11.93
N GLY A 51 -11.64 -1.32 12.97
CA GLY A 51 -12.00 -1.54 14.38
C GLY A 51 -11.53 -2.87 14.96
N THR A 52 -11.00 -3.80 14.15
CA THR A 52 -10.42 -5.05 14.64
C THR A 52 -9.07 -4.78 15.31
N PRO A 53 -8.85 -5.15 16.59
CA PRO A 53 -7.57 -4.98 17.25
C PRO A 53 -6.47 -5.83 16.59
N ILE A 54 -5.34 -5.20 16.28
CA ILE A 54 -4.16 -5.88 15.72
C ILE A 54 -3.21 -6.24 16.85
N ARG A 55 -2.98 -7.54 17.02
CA ARG A 55 -2.03 -8.04 18.00
C ARG A 55 -0.77 -8.48 17.29
N ASN A 56 0.32 -7.77 17.55
CA ASN A 56 1.64 -8.27 17.24
C ASN A 56 2.06 -9.22 18.38
N LYS A 57 1.67 -10.49 18.26
CA LYS A 57 2.07 -11.50 19.26
C LYS A 57 3.59 -11.56 19.30
N PRO A 58 4.22 -11.51 20.47
CA PRO A 58 5.66 -11.34 20.53
C PRO A 58 6.44 -12.55 20.01
N PRO A 59 7.35 -12.44 19.00
CA PRO A 59 8.34 -13.46 18.72
C PRO A 59 9.84 -13.08 18.42
N VAL A 60 10.74 -13.03 19.41
CA VAL A 60 12.07 -13.66 19.47
C VAL A 60 11.91 -15.14 19.89
N PHE A 61 10.77 -15.79 19.72
CA PHE A 61 9.71 -15.66 20.73
C PHE A 61 9.85 -14.40 21.69
N GLY A 62 9.08 -13.29 21.57
CA GLY A 62 9.47 -11.91 21.96
C GLY A 62 9.14 -10.73 20.97
N ALA A 63 8.61 -9.60 21.43
CA ALA A 63 7.93 -8.62 20.55
C ALA A 63 8.74 -8.06 19.36
N CYS A 64 8.06 -7.88 18.23
CA CYS A 64 8.49 -6.96 17.17
C CYS A 64 8.74 -5.58 17.79
N LYS A 65 9.88 -4.98 17.45
CA LYS A 65 10.33 -3.68 17.96
C LYS A 65 10.09 -2.55 16.99
N ARG A 66 9.68 -2.87 15.76
CA ARG A 66 9.49 -1.92 14.66
C ARG A 66 8.16 -2.18 13.95
N LEU A 67 7.09 -2.14 14.73
CA LEU A 67 5.72 -2.24 14.23
C LEU A 67 5.35 -0.93 13.53
N ASP A 68 4.79 -1.06 12.33
CA ASP A 68 4.61 0.03 11.40
C ASP A 68 3.26 -0.09 10.67
N ILE A 69 2.85 1.04 10.10
CA ILE A 69 1.70 1.19 9.23
C ILE A 69 2.17 1.31 7.79
N GLU A 70 1.30 0.96 6.86
CA GLU A 70 1.43 1.33 5.45
C GLU A 70 0.11 1.94 5.00
N LEU A 71 0.11 3.24 4.70
CA LEU A 71 -1.03 3.93 4.13
C LEU A 71 -1.23 3.43 2.70
N GLU A 72 -2.34 2.72 2.48
CA GLU A 72 -2.67 2.16 1.18
C GLU A 72 -4.14 2.41 0.81
N MET A 73 -4.42 2.23 -0.46
CA MET A 73 -5.76 1.95 -0.95
C MET A 73 -5.73 0.63 -1.70
N ALA A 74 -6.86 -0.05 -1.71
CA ALA A 74 -7.00 -1.30 -2.46
C ALA A 74 -8.30 -1.28 -3.25
N PHE A 75 -8.31 -1.99 -4.37
CA PHE A 75 -9.51 -2.17 -5.18
C PHE A 75 -9.96 -3.62 -5.21
N PHE A 76 -11.28 -3.80 -5.26
CA PHE A 76 -11.89 -5.10 -5.45
C PHE A 76 -12.05 -5.42 -6.94
N VAL A 77 -11.70 -6.64 -7.31
CA VAL A 77 -12.02 -7.18 -8.62
C VAL A 77 -13.52 -7.45 -8.72
N GLY A 78 -14.15 -6.93 -9.77
CA GLY A 78 -15.53 -7.21 -10.17
C GLY A 78 -15.62 -8.54 -10.94
N PRO A 79 -16.01 -8.55 -12.22
CA PRO A 79 -15.85 -9.74 -13.05
C PRO A 79 -14.40 -10.22 -13.06
N GLY A 80 -14.18 -11.53 -12.93
CA GLY A 80 -12.85 -12.13 -13.08
C GLY A 80 -12.43 -12.32 -14.55
N ASN A 81 -11.36 -13.08 -14.76
CA ASN A 81 -10.96 -13.61 -16.07
C ASN A 81 -10.79 -15.13 -16.00
N LYS A 82 -10.90 -15.80 -17.15
CA LYS A 82 -10.67 -17.24 -17.21
C LYS A 82 -9.17 -17.54 -17.06
N TYR A 83 -8.87 -18.69 -16.47
CA TYR A 83 -7.49 -19.18 -16.39
C TYR A 83 -6.88 -19.30 -17.79
N GLY A 84 -5.68 -18.74 -17.95
CA GLY A 84 -4.99 -18.68 -19.24
C GLY A 84 -5.43 -17.54 -20.17
N GLU A 85 -6.43 -16.73 -19.79
CA GLU A 85 -6.93 -15.61 -20.59
C GLU A 85 -6.62 -14.26 -19.92
N PRO A 86 -5.55 -13.55 -20.34
CA PRO A 86 -5.19 -12.25 -19.76
C PRO A 86 -6.26 -11.17 -19.97
N VAL A 87 -6.31 -10.19 -19.05
CA VAL A 87 -7.13 -8.98 -19.22
C VAL A 87 -6.30 -7.93 -19.97
N PRO A 88 -6.67 -7.54 -21.21
CA PRO A 88 -5.99 -6.45 -21.89
C PRO A 88 -6.23 -5.13 -21.15
N ILE A 89 -5.21 -4.26 -21.10
CA ILE A 89 -5.28 -3.00 -20.34
C ILE A 89 -6.46 -2.09 -20.74
N SER A 90 -6.87 -2.13 -22.02
CA SER A 90 -8.04 -1.39 -22.51
C SER A 90 -9.36 -1.80 -21.85
N ARG A 91 -9.44 -3.03 -21.33
CA ARG A 91 -10.62 -3.56 -20.63
C ARG A 91 -10.46 -3.63 -19.12
N ALA A 92 -9.28 -3.32 -18.58
CA ALA A 92 -8.99 -3.49 -17.16
C ALA A 92 -10.00 -2.78 -16.24
N GLN A 93 -10.51 -1.60 -16.65
CA GLN A 93 -11.52 -0.86 -15.87
C GLN A 93 -12.84 -1.62 -15.69
N GLU A 94 -13.22 -2.51 -16.62
CA GLU A 94 -14.44 -3.34 -16.54
C GLU A 94 -14.36 -4.36 -15.39
N HIS A 95 -13.15 -4.62 -14.90
CA HIS A 95 -12.86 -5.59 -13.85
C HIS A 95 -12.62 -4.93 -12.48
N ILE A 96 -12.70 -3.60 -12.37
CA ILE A 96 -12.44 -2.87 -11.11
C ILE A 96 -13.77 -2.38 -10.55
N PHE A 97 -14.23 -2.98 -9.44
CA PHE A 97 -15.53 -2.67 -8.85
C PHE A 97 -15.51 -1.36 -8.05
N GLY A 98 -14.55 -1.21 -7.15
CA GLY A 98 -14.46 -0.07 -6.25
C GLY A 98 -13.29 -0.20 -5.28
N MET A 99 -13.07 0.85 -4.49
CA MET A 99 -11.90 1.01 -3.64
C MET A 99 -12.26 1.07 -2.16
N VAL A 100 -11.27 0.72 -1.33
CA VAL A 100 -11.25 0.85 0.12
C VAL A 100 -9.93 1.47 0.57
N LEU A 101 -9.94 2.08 1.75
CA LEU A 101 -8.71 2.38 2.49
C LEU A 101 -8.12 1.09 3.04
N MET A 102 -6.80 1.03 3.14
CA MET A 102 -6.09 -0.13 3.62
C MET A 102 -4.88 0.26 4.47
N ASN A 103 -4.67 -0.48 5.56
CA ASN A 103 -3.44 -0.45 6.35
C ASN A 103 -2.79 -1.83 6.31
N ASP A 104 -1.66 -1.95 5.62
CA ASP A 104 -0.87 -3.19 5.56
C ASP A 104 0.17 -3.21 6.69
N TRP A 105 -0.28 -3.65 7.87
CA TRP A 105 0.53 -3.63 9.07
C TRP A 105 1.83 -4.40 8.89
N SER A 106 2.92 -3.80 9.36
CA SER A 106 4.25 -4.27 9.00
C SER A 106 5.18 -4.39 10.20
N ALA A 107 5.79 -5.55 10.37
CA ALA A 107 6.83 -5.79 11.38
C ALA A 107 8.23 -5.70 10.73
N ARG A 108 8.82 -4.50 10.71
CA ARG A 108 9.99 -4.18 9.86
C ARG A 108 11.27 -4.93 10.20
N ASP A 109 11.46 -5.23 11.47
CA ASP A 109 12.58 -6.03 11.96
C ASP A 109 12.47 -7.50 11.54
N ILE A 110 11.28 -8.10 11.63
CA ILE A 110 10.99 -9.43 11.10
C ILE A 110 11.18 -9.44 9.58
N GLN A 111 10.60 -8.44 8.88
CA GLN A 111 10.67 -8.32 7.42
C GLN A 111 12.11 -8.33 6.93
N LYS A 112 12.97 -7.50 7.55
CA LYS A 112 14.39 -7.38 7.17
C LYS A 112 15.13 -8.72 7.27
N TRP A 113 14.77 -9.57 8.23
CA TRP A 113 15.38 -10.87 8.42
C TRP A 113 14.88 -11.92 7.42
N GLU A 114 13.57 -11.95 7.13
CA GLU A 114 12.96 -13.04 6.36
C GLU A 114 12.91 -12.82 4.84
N TYR A 115 12.90 -11.58 4.35
CA TYR A 115 12.42 -11.31 2.99
C TYR A 115 13.35 -11.75 1.86
N VAL A 116 14.62 -12.08 2.15
CA VAL A 116 15.57 -12.51 1.12
C VAL A 116 15.58 -14.04 1.06
N PRO A 117 15.36 -14.66 -0.12
CA PRO A 117 15.06 -14.06 -1.43
C PRO A 117 13.55 -14.01 -1.78
N LEU A 118 12.67 -14.45 -0.88
CA LEU A 118 11.30 -14.85 -1.23
C LEU A 118 10.24 -13.75 -1.07
N GLY A 119 10.63 -12.56 -0.62
CA GLY A 119 9.74 -11.44 -0.35
C GLY A 119 9.12 -11.46 1.05
N PRO A 120 8.30 -10.44 1.39
CA PRO A 120 7.65 -10.32 2.69
C PRO A 120 6.72 -11.51 2.99
N PHE A 121 6.67 -11.97 4.24
CA PHE A 121 5.83 -13.10 4.63
C PHE A 121 5.18 -12.88 6.01
N LEU A 122 5.80 -13.38 7.10
CA LEU A 122 5.25 -13.26 8.45
C LEU A 122 5.22 -11.82 8.93
N SER A 123 6.09 -10.98 8.38
CA SER A 123 6.13 -9.55 8.69
C SER A 123 4.92 -8.77 8.20
N LYS A 124 4.04 -9.39 7.40
CA LYS A 124 2.82 -8.80 6.82
C LYS A 124 1.58 -9.61 7.17
N SER A 125 1.69 -10.94 7.12
CA SER A 125 0.53 -11.85 7.26
C SER A 125 -0.12 -11.89 8.65
N PHE A 126 0.36 -11.10 9.62
CA PHE A 126 -0.24 -11.04 10.96
C PHE A 126 -1.48 -10.15 11.02
N GLY A 127 -1.66 -9.23 10.07
CA GLY A 127 -2.85 -8.40 10.00
C GLY A 127 -2.78 -7.37 8.89
N THR A 128 -3.88 -7.26 8.15
CA THR A 128 -4.10 -6.20 7.16
C THR A 128 -5.51 -5.66 7.42
N THR A 129 -5.67 -4.35 7.54
CA THR A 129 -6.99 -3.75 7.84
C THR A 129 -7.55 -3.02 6.64
N ILE A 130 -8.83 -3.21 6.33
CA ILE A 130 -9.53 -2.43 5.29
C ILE A 130 -10.73 -1.66 5.86
N SER A 131 -11.07 -0.53 5.25
CA SER A 131 -12.32 0.17 5.53
C SER A 131 -13.53 -0.67 5.11
N PRO A 132 -14.67 -0.59 5.82
CA PRO A 132 -15.83 -1.44 5.55
C PRO A 132 -16.62 -1.04 4.29
N TRP A 133 -16.51 0.22 3.85
CA TRP A 133 -17.29 0.76 2.75
C TRP A 133 -16.49 0.76 1.45
N VAL A 134 -16.97 -0.01 0.47
CA VAL A 134 -16.39 -0.02 -0.87
C VAL A 134 -16.99 1.14 -1.68
N VAL A 135 -16.15 2.13 -2.01
CA VAL A 135 -16.55 3.25 -2.86
C VAL A 135 -16.42 2.81 -4.32
N THR A 136 -17.54 2.75 -5.04
CA THR A 136 -17.58 2.29 -6.43
C THR A 136 -16.71 3.17 -7.33
N MET A 137 -16.13 2.58 -8.38
CA MET A 137 -15.37 3.37 -9.36
C MET A 137 -16.20 4.47 -10.02
N GLU A 138 -17.49 4.23 -10.27
CA GLU A 138 -18.43 5.25 -10.79
C GLU A 138 -18.45 6.52 -9.93
N ALA A 139 -18.51 6.37 -8.60
CA ALA A 139 -18.48 7.50 -7.65
C ALA A 139 -17.12 8.22 -7.62
N LEU A 140 -16.02 7.55 -8.01
CA LEU A 140 -14.68 8.12 -8.05
C LEU A 140 -14.35 8.80 -9.38
N MET A 141 -15.06 8.48 -10.47
CA MET A 141 -14.81 9.05 -11.80
C MET A 141 -14.79 10.59 -11.85
N PRO A 142 -15.62 11.35 -11.09
CA PRO A 142 -15.54 12.81 -11.06
C PRO A 142 -14.19 13.35 -10.55
N PHE A 143 -13.38 12.54 -9.87
CA PHE A 143 -12.08 12.89 -9.30
C PHE A 143 -10.90 12.37 -10.12
N VAL A 144 -11.15 11.87 -11.34
CA VAL A 144 -10.09 11.35 -12.21
C VAL A 144 -9.18 12.47 -12.72
N LEU A 145 -7.88 12.19 -12.75
CA LEU A 145 -6.80 13.02 -13.23
C LEU A 145 -6.03 12.31 -14.35
N PRO A 146 -5.30 13.06 -15.20
CA PRO A 146 -4.35 12.47 -16.13
C PRO A 146 -3.37 11.52 -15.44
N ASN A 147 -2.99 10.44 -16.13
CA ASN A 147 -2.00 9.49 -15.61
C ASN A 147 -0.62 10.17 -15.46
N PRO A 148 0.19 9.74 -14.48
CA PRO A 148 1.54 10.24 -14.32
C PRO A 148 2.39 9.96 -15.57
N VAL A 149 3.34 10.86 -15.86
CA VAL A 149 4.30 10.63 -16.93
C VAL A 149 5.25 9.50 -16.52
N GLN A 150 5.32 8.46 -17.34
CA GLN A 150 6.19 7.32 -17.13
C GLN A 150 7.40 7.38 -18.06
N ASP A 151 8.58 7.46 -17.45
CA ASP A 151 9.88 7.39 -18.09
C ASP A 151 10.75 6.33 -17.36
N PRO A 152 11.24 5.27 -18.06
CA PRO A 152 10.99 4.96 -19.47
C PRO A 152 9.53 4.66 -19.79
N LYS A 153 9.16 4.79 -21.07
CA LYS A 153 7.85 4.39 -21.56
C LYS A 153 7.64 2.88 -21.31
N PRO A 154 6.55 2.46 -20.64
CA PRO A 154 6.30 1.03 -20.39
C PRO A 154 6.14 0.23 -21.68
N LEU A 155 6.25 -1.09 -21.58
CA LEU A 155 5.93 -2.00 -22.69
C LEU A 155 4.48 -1.82 -23.17
N PRO A 156 4.16 -2.11 -24.45
CA PRO A 156 2.84 -1.82 -25.03
C PRO A 156 1.64 -2.35 -24.23
N TYR A 157 1.74 -3.50 -23.59
CA TYR A 157 0.64 -4.09 -22.81
C TYR A 157 0.29 -3.30 -21.53
N LEU A 158 1.16 -2.40 -21.09
CA LEU A 158 0.96 -1.49 -19.95
C LEU A 158 0.68 -0.05 -20.37
N GLN A 159 0.60 0.23 -21.68
CA GLN A 159 0.32 1.58 -22.15
C GLN A 159 -1.18 1.81 -22.21
N ASP A 160 -1.63 2.88 -21.55
CA ASP A 160 -3.01 3.33 -21.58
C ASP A 160 -3.09 4.85 -21.73
N LYS A 161 -4.03 5.30 -22.56
CA LYS A 161 -4.26 6.72 -22.82
C LYS A 161 -5.40 7.29 -21.97
N GLU A 162 -6.25 6.42 -21.42
CA GLU A 162 -7.38 6.84 -20.62
C GLU A 162 -6.92 7.28 -19.21
N PRO A 163 -7.32 8.47 -18.74
CA PRO A 163 -7.09 8.88 -17.36
C PRO A 163 -7.65 7.86 -16.35
N TYR A 164 -6.82 7.42 -15.41
CA TYR A 164 -7.21 6.47 -14.37
C TYR A 164 -6.39 6.65 -13.07
N THR A 165 -5.96 7.88 -12.83
CA THR A 165 -5.37 8.35 -11.57
C THR A 165 -6.42 9.16 -10.84
N PHE A 166 -6.51 9.09 -9.51
CA PHE A 166 -7.63 9.72 -8.78
C PHE A 166 -7.11 10.70 -7.72
N ASP A 167 -7.74 11.88 -7.63
CA ASP A 167 -7.50 12.87 -6.58
C ASP A 167 -8.23 12.47 -5.29
N ILE A 168 -7.58 11.65 -4.46
CA ILE A 168 -8.12 11.17 -3.19
C ILE A 168 -7.16 11.60 -2.09
N LYS A 169 -7.56 12.56 -1.26
CA LYS A 169 -6.75 13.07 -0.14
C LYS A 169 -6.76 12.04 0.97
N LEU A 170 -5.58 11.68 1.47
CA LEU A 170 -5.43 10.61 2.45
C LEU A 170 -4.75 11.12 3.70
N PHE A 171 -5.22 10.67 4.86
CA PHE A 171 -4.72 11.08 6.16
C PHE A 171 -4.48 9.87 7.05
N VAL A 172 -3.37 9.89 7.80
CA VAL A 172 -3.11 8.95 8.89
C VAL A 172 -2.98 9.73 10.19
N ALA A 173 -3.69 9.30 11.22
CA ALA A 173 -3.55 9.83 12.56
C ALA A 173 -3.21 8.73 13.58
N ILE A 174 -2.45 9.10 14.62
CA ILE A 174 -2.13 8.26 15.77
C ILE A 174 -2.79 8.84 17.01
N LYS A 175 -3.46 7.99 17.79
CA LYS A 175 -3.86 8.29 19.17
C LYS A 175 -3.18 7.30 20.11
N GLY A 176 -2.14 7.76 20.78
CA GLY A 176 -1.46 6.97 21.80
C GLY A 176 -2.22 6.91 23.12
N GLU A 177 -1.78 6.00 23.99
CA GLU A 177 -2.35 5.86 25.34
C GLU A 177 -2.22 7.20 26.12
N GLY A 178 -3.30 7.59 26.80
CA GLY A 178 -3.38 8.86 27.53
C GLY A 178 -3.54 10.12 26.67
N MET A 179 -3.54 10.02 25.33
CA MET A 179 -3.87 11.16 24.46
C MET A 179 -5.39 11.38 24.40
N SER A 180 -5.83 12.63 24.60
CA SER A 180 -7.24 13.00 24.47
C SER A 180 -7.70 13.09 23.01
N THR A 181 -6.81 13.52 22.11
CA THR A 181 -7.09 13.71 20.67
C THR A 181 -6.05 13.02 19.80
N PRO A 182 -6.43 12.42 18.65
CA PRO A 182 -5.47 11.90 17.69
C PRO A 182 -4.64 13.01 17.03
N THR A 183 -3.39 12.70 16.67
CA THR A 183 -2.49 13.58 15.93
C THR A 183 -2.28 13.06 14.52
N THR A 184 -2.53 13.89 13.50
CA THR A 184 -2.25 13.57 12.10
C THR A 184 -0.74 13.51 11.86
N ILE A 185 -0.25 12.38 11.39
CA ILE A 185 1.17 12.14 11.10
C ILE A 185 1.49 12.07 9.60
N CYS A 186 0.47 11.89 8.76
CA CYS A 186 0.62 11.85 7.31
C CYS A 186 -0.55 12.53 6.62
N ARG A 187 -0.25 13.34 5.60
CA ARG A 187 -1.19 13.96 4.66
C ARG A 187 -0.71 13.66 3.24
N SER A 188 -1.29 12.67 2.59
CA SER A 188 -0.88 12.20 1.26
C SER A 188 -2.05 12.25 0.27
N ASN A 189 -1.84 11.70 -0.91
CA ASN A 189 -2.86 11.62 -1.94
C ASN A 189 -2.63 10.43 -2.87
N PHE A 190 -3.71 9.74 -3.24
CA PHE A 190 -3.64 8.59 -4.16
C PHE A 190 -3.10 8.96 -5.55
N LYS A 191 -3.19 10.23 -5.97
CA LYS A 191 -2.64 10.69 -7.26
C LYS A 191 -1.12 10.55 -7.38
N HIS A 192 -0.40 10.26 -6.30
CA HIS A 192 1.04 10.07 -6.31
C HIS A 192 1.49 8.68 -6.79
N MET A 193 0.56 7.74 -6.98
CA MET A 193 0.88 6.41 -7.51
C MET A 193 1.45 6.51 -8.93
N TYR A 194 2.56 5.82 -9.19
CA TYR A 194 3.23 5.83 -10.50
C TYR A 194 2.61 4.83 -11.47
N TRP A 195 2.17 3.68 -10.96
CA TRP A 195 1.43 2.68 -11.73
C TRP A 195 -0.06 2.76 -11.38
N THR A 196 -0.91 2.79 -12.41
CA THR A 196 -2.37 2.87 -12.23
C THR A 196 -2.97 1.50 -11.90
N MET A 197 -4.19 1.47 -11.38
CA MET A 197 -4.92 0.23 -11.13
C MET A 197 -5.13 -0.59 -12.41
N LYS A 198 -5.35 0.07 -13.56
CA LYS A 198 -5.46 -0.62 -14.86
C LYS A 198 -4.16 -1.36 -15.22
N GLN A 199 -3.01 -0.73 -14.98
CA GLN A 199 -1.69 -1.35 -15.21
C GLN A 199 -1.43 -2.50 -14.24
N GLN A 200 -1.76 -2.33 -12.97
CA GLN A 200 -1.63 -3.37 -11.95
C GLN A 200 -2.45 -4.62 -12.33
N LEU A 201 -3.72 -4.45 -12.68
CA LEU A 201 -4.61 -5.54 -13.07
C LEU A 201 -4.15 -6.22 -14.38
N ALA A 202 -3.79 -5.44 -15.40
CA ALA A 202 -3.28 -5.96 -16.66
C ALA A 202 -1.97 -6.76 -16.46
N HIS A 203 -1.06 -6.25 -15.63
CA HIS A 203 0.17 -6.96 -15.30
C HIS A 203 -0.10 -8.26 -14.54
N HIS A 204 -1.00 -8.22 -13.56
CA HIS A 204 -1.30 -9.38 -12.72
C HIS A 204 -1.84 -10.57 -13.54
N SER A 205 -2.62 -10.30 -14.59
CA SER A 205 -3.23 -11.32 -15.44
C SER A 205 -2.42 -11.67 -16.69
N ILE A 206 -1.31 -10.97 -16.99
CA ILE A 206 -0.58 -11.11 -18.27
C ILE A 206 -0.05 -12.52 -18.54
N ASN A 207 0.22 -13.29 -17.48
CA ASN A 207 0.68 -14.67 -17.55
C ASN A 207 -0.46 -15.71 -17.57
N GLY A 208 -1.73 -15.26 -17.63
CA GLY A 208 -2.90 -16.12 -17.55
C GLY A 208 -3.43 -16.37 -16.12
N CYS A 209 -2.89 -15.69 -15.10
CA CYS A 209 -3.46 -15.71 -13.75
C CYS A 209 -4.94 -15.29 -13.80
N ASN A 210 -5.80 -16.09 -13.17
CA ASN A 210 -7.24 -15.86 -13.12
C ASN A 210 -7.62 -15.05 -11.88
N LEU A 211 -7.93 -13.77 -12.09
CA LEU A 211 -8.57 -12.93 -11.10
C LEU A 211 -10.02 -13.37 -10.91
N ARG A 212 -10.54 -13.21 -9.69
CA ARG A 212 -11.89 -13.62 -9.30
C ARG A 212 -12.65 -12.48 -8.65
N PRO A 213 -14.00 -12.47 -8.73
CA PRO A 213 -14.80 -11.51 -8.00
C PRO A 213 -14.48 -11.51 -6.50
N GLY A 214 -14.18 -10.32 -5.98
CA GLY A 214 -13.81 -10.12 -4.58
C GLY A 214 -12.32 -10.29 -4.26
N ASP A 215 -11.46 -10.61 -5.23
CA ASP A 215 -10.01 -10.48 -5.04
C ASP A 215 -9.66 -9.02 -4.73
N LEU A 216 -8.68 -8.82 -3.84
CA LEU A 216 -8.26 -7.52 -3.34
C LEU A 216 -6.85 -7.20 -3.85
N LEU A 217 -6.69 -6.10 -4.59
CA LEU A 217 -5.40 -5.66 -5.12
C LEU A 217 -5.06 -4.30 -4.48
N ALA A 218 -4.01 -4.27 -3.66
CA ALA A 218 -3.57 -3.09 -2.92
C ALA A 218 -2.49 -2.30 -3.67
N SER A 219 -2.41 -1.01 -3.41
CA SER A 219 -1.59 -0.08 -4.19
C SER A 219 -0.09 -0.22 -3.94
N GLY A 220 0.29 -0.76 -2.78
CA GLY A 220 1.54 -0.44 -2.12
C GLY A 220 1.47 0.90 -1.41
N THR A 221 2.33 1.08 -0.41
CA THR A 221 2.39 2.28 0.44
C THR A 221 2.40 3.58 -0.36
N ILE A 222 1.48 4.49 -0.05
CA ILE A 222 1.26 5.76 -0.75
C ILE A 222 2.11 6.85 -0.09
N SER A 223 3.19 7.25 -0.77
CA SER A 223 4.06 8.35 -0.34
C SER A 223 4.09 9.43 -1.40
N GLY A 224 3.78 10.67 -1.00
CA GLY A 224 3.95 11.84 -1.84
C GLY A 224 5.36 12.42 -1.74
N PRO A 225 5.69 13.47 -2.53
CA PRO A 225 7.04 14.03 -2.62
C PRO A 225 7.51 14.70 -1.32
N GLU A 226 6.59 15.22 -0.52
CA GLU A 226 6.93 15.94 0.72
C GLU A 226 7.02 14.97 1.91
N PRO A 227 7.95 15.18 2.87
CA PRO A 227 8.12 14.29 4.01
C PRO A 227 6.84 14.07 4.84
N GLU A 228 5.98 15.08 4.94
CA GLU A 228 4.67 14.99 5.63
C GLU A 228 3.64 14.10 4.91
N SER A 229 3.95 13.68 3.68
CA SER A 229 3.11 12.81 2.86
C SER A 229 3.65 11.39 2.73
N PHE A 230 4.65 11.02 3.53
CA PHE A 230 5.19 9.66 3.55
C PHE A 230 4.24 8.68 4.24
N GLY A 231 3.97 7.55 3.59
CA GLY A 231 2.90 6.62 3.95
C GLY A 231 3.23 5.61 5.04
N SER A 232 4.40 5.67 5.67
CA SER A 232 4.81 4.74 6.74
C SER A 232 5.62 5.43 7.84
N MET A 233 5.62 4.88 9.05
CA MET A 233 6.49 5.39 10.11
C MET A 233 7.96 5.07 9.83
N LEU A 234 8.27 4.00 9.09
CA LEU A 234 9.60 3.75 8.56
C LEU A 234 10.14 4.97 7.80
N GLU A 235 9.31 5.57 6.95
CA GLU A 235 9.68 6.76 6.18
C GLU A 235 9.65 8.04 7.01
N LEU A 236 8.57 8.28 7.76
CA LEU A 236 8.41 9.49 8.58
C LEU A 236 9.52 9.62 9.65
N SER A 237 9.89 8.49 10.29
CA SER A 237 10.99 8.44 11.27
C SER A 237 12.37 8.23 10.64
N TRP A 238 12.44 8.07 9.32
CA TRP A 238 13.66 7.74 8.58
C TRP A 238 14.43 6.58 9.23
N ASN A 239 13.79 5.41 9.29
CA ASN A 239 14.27 4.20 9.95
C ASN A 239 14.64 4.41 11.43
N GLY A 240 13.85 5.21 12.13
CA GLY A 240 14.02 5.52 13.56
C GLY A 240 15.16 6.49 13.88
N THR A 241 15.72 7.17 12.89
CA THR A 241 16.73 8.22 13.11
C THR A 241 16.12 9.59 13.43
N LYS A 242 14.83 9.78 13.10
CA LYS A 242 14.03 10.98 13.40
C LYS A 242 12.85 10.61 14.30
N GLU A 243 12.38 11.57 15.07
CA GLU A 243 11.16 11.43 15.87
C GLU A 243 9.96 12.04 15.14
N ILE A 244 8.82 11.36 15.25
CA ILE A 244 7.51 11.84 14.81
C ILE A 244 6.84 12.49 16.03
N PRO A 245 6.66 13.82 16.05
CA PRO A 245 6.05 14.50 17.19
C PRO A 245 4.55 14.21 17.23
N LEU A 246 4.03 13.76 18.37
CA LEU A 246 2.59 13.53 18.59
C LEU A 246 1.93 14.63 19.44
N GLY A 247 2.71 15.60 19.94
CA GLY A 247 2.24 16.60 20.91
C GLY A 247 2.39 16.13 22.35
N SER A 248 2.15 17.02 23.32
CA SER A 248 2.18 16.72 24.77
C SER A 248 3.46 16.00 25.26
N ARG A 249 4.61 16.35 24.67
CA ARG A 249 5.93 15.71 24.91
C ARG A 249 6.00 14.22 24.54
N GLN A 250 5.05 13.71 23.77
CA GLN A 250 5.08 12.37 23.19
C GLN A 250 5.64 12.42 21.77
N SER A 251 6.40 11.39 21.43
CA SER A 251 6.88 11.14 20.07
C SER A 251 6.89 9.66 19.76
N ARG A 252 7.03 9.32 18.47
CA ARG A 252 7.19 7.95 18.00
C ARG A 252 8.30 7.84 16.98
N LYS A 253 8.82 6.62 16.87
CA LYS A 253 9.65 6.17 15.73
C LYS A 253 8.92 5.06 14.98
N PHE A 254 8.38 4.13 15.76
CA PHE A 254 7.48 3.05 15.37
C PHE A 254 6.34 3.01 16.38
N LEU A 255 5.32 2.19 16.12
CA LEU A 255 4.16 2.03 16.97
C LEU A 255 4.53 1.44 18.34
N GLN A 256 3.78 1.86 19.35
CA GLN A 256 3.81 1.32 20.71
C GLN A 256 2.48 0.62 21.02
N ASP A 257 2.51 -0.26 22.02
CA ASP A 257 1.28 -0.89 22.51
C ASP A 257 0.28 0.19 22.95
N GLY A 258 -0.99 -0.01 22.59
CA GLY A 258 -2.07 0.95 22.88
C GLY A 258 -2.22 2.08 21.87
N ASP A 259 -1.32 2.24 20.90
CA ASP A 259 -1.50 3.20 19.81
C ASP A 259 -2.68 2.78 18.91
N GLU A 260 -3.64 3.68 18.72
CA GLU A 260 -4.72 3.56 17.74
C GLU A 260 -4.36 4.30 16.45
N ILE A 261 -4.53 3.63 15.31
CA ILE A 261 -4.25 4.18 13.97
C ILE A 261 -5.54 4.36 13.20
N ILE A 262 -5.71 5.57 12.66
CA ILE A 262 -6.91 5.98 11.95
C ILE A 262 -6.51 6.46 10.56
N LEU A 263 -6.94 5.73 9.53
CA LEU A 263 -6.85 6.13 8.13
C LEU A 263 -8.19 6.75 7.70
N THR A 264 -8.12 7.87 6.99
CA THR A 264 -9.30 8.53 6.37
C THR A 264 -8.95 9.08 4.99
N GLY A 265 -9.95 9.21 4.12
CA GLY A 265 -9.83 9.78 2.79
C GLY A 265 -11.15 9.97 2.08
#